data_AF-A0A914U946-F1
#
_entry.id   AF-A0A914U946-F1
#
_cell.length_a   1.000
_cell.length_b   1.000
_cell.length_c   1.000
_cell.angle_alpha   90.00
_cell.angle_beta   90.00
_cell.angle_gamma   90.00
#
_symmetry.space_group_name_H-M   'P 1'
#
loop_
_entity.id
_entity.type
_entity.pdbx_description
1 polymer ?
#
loop_
_entity_poly.entity_id
_entity_poly.type
_entity_poly.pdbx_seq_one_letter_code
_entity_poly.pdbx_strand_id
1 'polypeptide(L)'
;MQHIFMFRKNGLNSVERVVARTLENQILLNLYNYFPSLATFFGFLVATEGTLQRRLKPTHIKEWSMLIYAGPYMYYKQNKEIFNFPIVWHDELMATPEKILKPIFEKLNIPEKCIPDSIAKMKIDSQADTFLSQKSLKDIEMTEMTPELKQSLQKYAEILLIEPEIHGIN
;
A
#
# COMPACT_ATOMS: atom_id res chain seq x y z
N MET A 1 -19.78 -6.62 15.25
CA MET A 1 -18.73 -7.21 14.39
C MET A 1 -17.94 -6.03 13.83
N GLN A 2 -16.79 -5.68 14.43
CA GLN A 2 -15.99 -4.53 14.02
C GLN A 2 -15.01 -5.00 12.93
N HIS A 3 -15.19 -4.51 11.71
CA HIS A 3 -14.35 -4.87 10.58
C HIS A 3 -13.03 -4.11 10.67
N ILE A 4 -11.96 -4.80 11.06
CA ILE A 4 -10.60 -4.28 10.98
C ILE A 4 -10.13 -4.43 9.52
N PHE A 5 -10.26 -3.37 8.75
CA PHE A 5 -9.64 -3.31 7.42
C PHE A 5 -8.16 -2.92 7.58
N MET A 6 -7.27 -3.91 7.52
CA MET A 6 -5.83 -3.64 7.37
C MET A 6 -5.54 -3.28 5.92
N PHE A 7 -5.42 -1.99 5.61
CA PHE A 7 -4.74 -1.53 4.40
C PHE A 7 -3.40 -0.89 4.77
N ARG A 8 -2.34 -1.35 4.11
CA ARG A 8 -0.98 -0.89 4.38
C ARG A 8 -0.85 0.57 3.92
N LYS A 9 -0.69 1.49 4.88
CA LYS A 9 -0.28 2.89 4.64
C LYS A 9 0.94 2.99 3.72
N ASN A 10 1.82 1.99 3.76
CA ASN A 10 2.98 1.86 2.89
C ASN A 10 2.63 1.44 1.45
N GLY A 11 1.37 1.48 1.02
CA GLY A 11 0.94 1.09 -0.33
C GLY A 11 1.64 1.91 -1.41
N LEU A 12 1.62 3.25 -1.29
CA LEU A 12 2.36 4.16 -2.16
C LEU A 12 3.88 3.95 -2.09
N ASN A 13 4.44 3.83 -0.89
CA ASN A 13 5.86 3.49 -0.73
C ASN A 13 6.21 2.09 -1.30
N SER A 14 5.25 1.16 -1.33
CA SER A 14 5.38 -0.14 -1.98
C SER A 14 5.26 -0.02 -3.50
N VAL A 15 4.39 0.86 -4.01
CA VAL A 15 4.33 1.23 -5.44
C VAL A 15 5.69 1.76 -5.87
N GLU A 16 6.22 2.77 -5.20
CA GLU A 16 7.49 3.39 -5.55
C GLU A 16 8.62 2.37 -5.57
N ARG A 17 8.70 1.52 -4.54
CA ARG A 17 9.68 0.44 -4.47
C ARG A 17 9.45 -0.63 -5.54
N VAL A 18 8.21 -1.02 -5.85
CA VAL A 18 7.88 -2.01 -6.90
C VAL A 18 8.16 -1.45 -8.29
N VAL A 19 7.81 -0.20 -8.55
CA VAL A 19 8.14 0.55 -9.76
C VAL A 19 9.66 0.63 -9.96
N ALA A 20 10.42 0.73 -8.87
CA ALA A 20 11.87 0.75 -8.83
C ALA A 20 12.55 -0.64 -8.81
N ARG A 21 11.80 -1.75 -8.73
CA ARG A 21 12.36 -3.11 -8.85
C ARG A 21 12.56 -3.48 -10.31
N THR A 22 13.79 -3.77 -10.71
CA THR A 22 14.11 -4.17 -12.09
C THR A 22 13.85 -5.64 -12.37
N LEU A 23 14.10 -6.55 -11.42
CA LEU A 23 14.05 -8.01 -11.66
C LEU A 23 12.62 -8.58 -11.63
N GLU A 24 11.80 -8.21 -10.67
CA GLU A 24 10.40 -8.66 -10.59
C GLU A 24 9.51 -7.97 -11.62
N ASN A 25 9.79 -6.68 -11.93
CA ASN A 25 9.21 -6.06 -13.11
C ASN A 25 9.71 -6.75 -14.37
N GLN A 26 10.96 -7.20 -14.48
CA GLN A 26 11.38 -8.02 -15.63
C GLN A 26 10.59 -9.32 -15.71
N ILE A 27 10.30 -10.00 -14.59
CA ILE A 27 9.49 -11.23 -14.60
C ILE A 27 8.05 -10.94 -15.02
N LEU A 28 7.41 -9.90 -14.45
CA LEU A 28 6.07 -9.47 -14.82
C LEU A 28 6.01 -8.88 -16.25
N LEU A 29 7.04 -8.16 -16.68
CA LEU A 29 7.19 -7.62 -18.03
C LEU A 29 7.46 -8.73 -19.02
N ASN A 30 8.26 -9.73 -18.69
CA ASN A 30 8.43 -10.93 -19.50
C ASN A 30 7.10 -11.67 -19.60
N LEU A 31 6.40 -11.90 -18.49
CA LEU A 31 5.07 -12.51 -18.49
C LEU A 31 4.07 -11.69 -19.33
N TYR A 32 4.10 -10.36 -19.25
CA TYR A 32 3.28 -9.45 -20.06
C TYR A 32 3.68 -9.49 -21.54
N ASN A 33 4.97 -9.51 -21.87
CA ASN A 33 5.48 -9.55 -23.24
C ASN A 33 5.16 -10.88 -23.91
N TYR A 34 5.19 -11.99 -23.17
CA TYR A 34 4.83 -13.32 -23.68
C TYR A 34 3.31 -13.56 -23.68
N PHE A 35 2.60 -13.11 -22.64
CA PHE A 35 1.16 -13.34 -22.46
C PHE A 35 0.42 -12.10 -21.93
N PRO A 36 0.23 -11.06 -22.76
CA PRO A 36 -0.36 -9.79 -22.34
C PRO A 36 -1.77 -9.95 -21.76
N SER A 37 -2.56 -10.85 -22.36
CA SER A 37 -3.92 -11.17 -21.93
C SER A 37 -3.96 -11.83 -20.55
N LEU A 38 -2.99 -12.69 -20.23
CA LEU A 38 -2.92 -13.39 -18.95
C LEU A 38 -2.47 -12.44 -17.82
N ALA A 39 -1.46 -11.60 -18.08
CA ALA A 39 -1.03 -10.57 -17.14
C ALA A 39 -2.14 -9.55 -16.88
N THR A 40 -2.88 -9.15 -17.92
CA THR A 40 -4.06 -8.27 -17.80
C THR A 40 -5.19 -8.96 -17.04
N PHE A 41 -5.41 -10.26 -17.26
CA PHE A 41 -6.42 -11.03 -16.54
C PHE A 41 -6.09 -11.18 -15.04
N PHE A 42 -4.84 -11.43 -14.68
CA PHE A 42 -4.41 -11.42 -13.28
C PHE A 42 -4.47 -10.02 -12.67
N GLY A 43 -4.06 -8.98 -13.41
CA GLY A 43 -4.26 -7.59 -13.01
C GLY A 43 -5.74 -7.25 -12.79
N PHE A 44 -6.63 -7.76 -13.63
CA PHE A 44 -8.09 -7.59 -13.54
C PHE A 44 -8.67 -8.32 -12.31
N LEU A 45 -8.23 -9.56 -12.05
CA LEU A 45 -8.67 -10.35 -10.90
C LEU A 45 -8.17 -9.79 -9.56
N VAL A 46 -6.98 -9.19 -9.54
CA VAL A 46 -6.34 -8.67 -8.32
C VAL A 46 -6.74 -7.21 -8.03
N ALA A 47 -6.98 -6.38 -9.06
CA ALA A 47 -7.18 -4.94 -8.89
C ALA A 47 -8.63 -4.51 -8.61
N THR A 48 -9.64 -5.38 -8.81
CA THR A 48 -11.06 -5.12 -8.46
C THR A 48 -11.65 -3.76 -8.89
N GLU A 49 -11.09 -3.05 -9.88
CA GLU A 49 -11.52 -1.67 -10.13
C GLU A 49 -11.27 -1.19 -11.57
N GLY A 50 -12.15 -1.61 -12.47
CA GLY A 50 -12.11 -1.22 -13.89
C GLY A 50 -12.36 0.27 -14.13
N THR A 51 -12.88 1.01 -13.15
CA THR A 51 -13.14 2.47 -13.26
C THR A 51 -11.84 3.25 -13.24
N LEU A 52 -10.98 3.03 -12.26
CA LEU A 52 -9.66 3.64 -12.22
C LEU A 52 -8.81 3.24 -13.43
N GLN A 53 -8.86 1.98 -13.87
CA GLN A 53 -8.18 1.54 -15.09
C GLN A 53 -8.61 2.35 -16.32
N ARG A 54 -9.93 2.56 -16.52
CA ARG A 54 -10.46 3.35 -17.64
C ARG A 54 -10.03 4.82 -17.60
N ARG A 55 -9.91 5.39 -16.39
CA ARG A 55 -9.48 6.78 -16.18
C ARG A 55 -7.98 6.96 -16.40
N LEU A 56 -7.18 6.06 -15.83
CA LEU A 56 -5.72 6.16 -15.81
C LEU A 56 -5.04 5.59 -17.06
N LYS A 57 -5.66 4.59 -17.70
CA LYS A 57 -5.20 3.91 -18.90
C LYS A 57 -3.73 3.46 -18.79
N PRO A 58 -3.40 2.60 -17.81
CA PRO A 58 -2.02 2.13 -17.63
C PRO A 58 -1.53 1.38 -18.88
N THR A 59 -0.36 1.78 -19.37
CA THR A 59 0.24 1.30 -20.61
C THR A 59 1.38 0.32 -20.37
N HIS A 60 1.99 0.34 -19.19
CA HIS A 60 3.12 -0.51 -18.83
C HIS A 60 3.06 -0.98 -17.37
N ILE A 61 3.86 -1.99 -17.03
CA ILE A 61 3.79 -2.69 -15.74
C ILE A 61 3.95 -1.75 -14.53
N LYS A 62 4.80 -0.72 -14.64
CA LYS A 62 4.98 0.28 -13.57
C LYS A 62 3.69 1.05 -13.28
N GLU A 63 2.97 1.51 -14.29
CA GLU A 63 1.66 2.16 -14.15
C GLU A 63 0.58 1.21 -13.61
N TRP A 64 0.62 -0.05 -14.03
CA TRP A 64 -0.24 -1.10 -13.46
C TRP A 64 0.04 -1.34 -11.97
N SER A 65 1.31 -1.36 -11.57
CA SER A 65 1.68 -1.49 -10.16
C SER A 65 1.20 -0.29 -9.33
N MET A 66 1.25 0.92 -9.90
CA MET A 66 0.66 2.11 -9.27
C MET A 66 -0.82 1.90 -9.00
N LEU A 67 -1.58 1.42 -9.99
CA LEU A 67 -3.01 1.17 -9.82
C LEU A 67 -3.31 0.10 -8.76
N ILE A 68 -2.59 -1.03 -8.80
CA ILE A 68 -2.82 -2.19 -7.92
C ILE A 68 -2.60 -1.83 -6.45
N TYR A 69 -1.57 -1.03 -6.15
CA TYR A 69 -1.19 -0.74 -4.77
C TYR A 69 -1.74 0.61 -4.27
N ALA A 70 -1.88 1.62 -5.13
CA ALA A 70 -2.40 2.93 -4.74
C ALA A 70 -3.93 3.02 -4.79
N GLY A 71 -4.58 2.29 -5.71
CA GLY A 71 -6.04 2.27 -5.82
C GLY A 71 -6.75 1.87 -4.52
N PRO A 72 -6.37 0.76 -3.86
CA PRO A 72 -6.94 0.40 -2.57
C PRO A 72 -6.69 1.44 -1.47
N TYR A 73 -5.56 2.16 -1.52
CA TYR A 73 -5.25 3.21 -0.55
C TYR A 73 -6.12 4.48 -0.75
N MET A 74 -6.43 4.84 -2.00
CA MET A 74 -7.44 5.87 -2.29
C MET A 74 -8.77 5.52 -1.64
N TYR A 75 -9.26 4.29 -1.87
CA TYR A 75 -10.52 3.84 -1.27
C TYR A 75 -10.47 3.84 0.25
N TYR A 76 -9.35 3.42 0.85
CA TYR A 76 -9.14 3.52 2.29
C TYR A 76 -9.33 4.96 2.79
N LYS A 77 -8.75 5.97 2.12
CA LYS A 77 -8.88 7.38 2.49
C LYS A 77 -10.30 7.90 2.30
N GLN A 78 -10.94 7.61 1.16
CA GLN A 78 -12.32 8.04 0.89
C GLN A 78 -13.31 7.42 1.87
N ASN A 79 -13.12 6.13 2.20
CA ASN A 79 -13.98 5.43 3.17
C ASN A 79 -13.90 6.04 4.57
N LYS A 80 -12.79 6.71 4.92
CA LYS A 80 -12.66 7.44 6.19
C LYS A 80 -13.63 8.60 6.32
N GLU A 81 -13.99 9.24 5.20
CA GLU A 81 -14.95 10.34 5.17
C GLU A 81 -16.40 9.84 5.17
N ILE A 82 -16.63 8.61 4.68
CA ILE A 82 -17.96 8.02 4.51
C ILE A 82 -18.42 7.27 5.76
N PHE A 83 -17.53 6.51 6.40
CA PHE A 83 -17.90 5.67 7.52
C PHE A 83 -17.87 6.44 8.84
N ASN A 84 -19.06 6.81 9.33
CA ASN A 84 -19.26 7.51 10.60
C ASN A 84 -19.47 6.56 11.80
N PHE A 85 -18.92 5.34 11.76
CA PHE A 85 -18.93 4.42 12.90
C PHE A 85 -17.52 4.25 13.46
N PRO A 86 -17.35 3.78 14.72
CA PRO A 86 -16.04 3.66 15.34
C PRO A 86 -15.18 2.63 14.62
N ILE A 87 -14.33 3.11 13.71
CA ILE A 87 -13.30 2.33 13.01
C ILE A 87 -11.95 2.77 13.55
N VAL A 88 -11.09 1.78 13.85
CA VAL A 88 -9.69 2.04 14.13
C VAL A 88 -8.96 2.08 12.80
N TRP A 89 -8.62 3.27 12.36
CA TRP A 89 -7.86 3.47 11.12
C TRP A 89 -6.40 3.12 11.36
N HIS A 90 -5.82 2.35 10.44
CA HIS A 90 -4.44 1.88 10.56
C HIS A 90 -3.45 3.06 10.66
N ASP A 91 -3.60 4.11 9.84
CA ASP A 91 -2.71 5.27 9.86
C ASP A 91 -2.77 6.04 11.20
N GLU A 92 -3.95 6.13 11.82
CA GLU A 92 -4.13 6.75 13.15
C GLU A 92 -3.56 5.89 14.27
N LEU A 93 -3.80 4.57 14.22
CA LEU A 93 -3.24 3.61 15.16
C LEU A 93 -1.72 3.63 15.12
N MET A 94 -1.11 3.67 13.93
CA MET A 94 0.34 3.72 13.81
C MET A 94 0.93 5.06 14.27
N ALA A 95 0.19 6.17 14.12
CA ALA A 95 0.66 7.49 14.55
C ALA A 95 0.58 7.69 16.07
N THR A 96 -0.49 7.20 16.71
CA THR A 96 -0.75 7.40 18.14
C THR A 96 -1.26 6.13 18.82
N PRO A 97 -0.46 5.04 18.83
CA PRO A 97 -0.94 3.71 19.20
C PRO A 97 -1.50 3.64 20.60
N GLU A 98 -0.84 4.25 21.58
CA GLU A 98 -1.29 4.26 22.98
C GLU A 98 -2.64 4.97 23.15
N LYS A 99 -2.82 6.12 22.50
CA LYS A 99 -4.06 6.92 22.54
C LYS A 99 -5.25 6.13 21.98
N ILE A 100 -5.00 5.31 20.95
CA ILE A 100 -6.04 4.48 20.30
C ILE A 100 -6.30 3.19 21.08
N LEU A 101 -5.25 2.50 21.54
CA LEU A 101 -5.38 1.20 22.21
C LEU A 101 -6.01 1.31 23.61
N LYS A 102 -5.69 2.35 24.38
CA LYS A 102 -6.20 2.53 25.75
C LYS A 102 -7.73 2.48 25.87
N PRO A 103 -8.52 3.29 25.13
CA PRO A 103 -9.98 3.23 25.22
C PRO A 103 -10.55 1.92 24.66
N ILE A 104 -9.87 1.26 23.73
CA ILE A 104 -10.28 -0.06 23.22
C ILE A 104 -10.10 -1.12 24.31
N PHE A 105 -8.94 -1.12 24.97
CA PHE A 105 -8.60 -2.09 26.00
C PHE A 105 -9.54 -1.93 27.21
N GLU A 106 -9.82 -0.69 27.61
CA GLU A 106 -10.83 -0.38 28.63
C GLU A 106 -12.21 -0.96 28.26
N LYS A 107 -12.70 -0.70 27.04
CA LYS A 107 -14.00 -1.23 26.57
C LYS A 107 -14.05 -2.75 26.49
N LEU A 108 -12.92 -3.40 26.23
CA LEU A 108 -12.80 -4.85 26.12
C LEU A 108 -12.41 -5.52 27.45
N ASN A 109 -12.28 -4.77 28.54
CA ASN A 109 -11.78 -5.25 29.83
C ASN A 109 -10.39 -5.93 29.74
N ILE A 110 -9.53 -5.43 28.85
CA ILE A 110 -8.14 -5.88 28.73
C ILE A 110 -7.28 -5.02 29.67
N PRO A 111 -6.42 -5.62 30.51
CA PRO A 111 -5.58 -4.87 31.44
C PRO A 111 -4.67 -3.85 30.74
N GLU A 112 -4.59 -2.63 31.29
CA GLU A 112 -3.75 -1.53 30.73
C GLU A 112 -2.26 -1.93 30.63
N LYS A 113 -1.78 -2.80 31.53
CA LYS A 113 -0.43 -3.37 31.48
C LYS A 113 -0.11 -4.13 30.18
N CYS A 114 -1.11 -4.53 29.40
CA CYS A 114 -0.93 -5.20 28.11
C CYS A 114 -0.72 -4.22 26.94
N ILE A 115 -0.92 -2.91 27.14
CA ILE A 115 -0.72 -1.89 26.10
C ILE A 115 0.75 -1.80 25.67
N PRO A 116 1.74 -1.68 26.58
CA PRO A 116 3.15 -1.66 26.19
C PRO A 116 3.57 -2.89 25.38
N ASP A 117 3.14 -4.08 25.80
CA ASP A 117 3.41 -5.34 25.08
C ASP A 117 2.81 -5.34 23.68
N SER A 118 1.59 -4.81 23.54
CA SER A 118 0.91 -4.72 22.24
C SER A 118 1.63 -3.75 21.31
N ILE A 119 2.06 -2.59 21.81
CA ILE A 119 2.85 -1.61 21.06
C ILE A 119 4.21 -2.21 20.65
N ALA A 120 4.85 -2.98 21.53
CA ALA A 120 6.10 -3.66 21.20
C ALA A 120 5.87 -4.68 20.06
N LYS A 121 4.78 -5.44 20.10
CA LYS A 121 4.42 -6.40 19.04
C LYS A 121 4.08 -5.73 17.71
N MET A 122 3.52 -4.52 17.71
CA MET A 122 3.28 -3.76 16.48
C MET A 122 4.55 -3.43 15.69
N LYS A 123 5.72 -3.40 16.37
CA LYS A 123 7.02 -3.17 15.73
C LYS A 123 7.62 -4.43 15.12
N ILE A 124 7.07 -5.60 15.43
CA ILE A 124 7.53 -6.87 14.88
C ILE A 124 7.02 -6.96 13.45
N ASP A 125 7.93 -7.26 12.53
CA ASP A 125 7.57 -7.51 11.15
C ASP A 125 6.78 -8.81 11.03
N SER A 126 5.47 -8.70 10.81
CA SER A 126 4.58 -9.84 10.61
C SER A 126 4.88 -10.61 9.31
N GLN A 127 5.83 -10.14 8.50
CA GLN A 127 6.29 -10.74 7.27
C GLN A 127 7.75 -11.17 7.33
N ALA A 128 8.35 -11.28 8.53
CA ALA A 128 9.78 -11.55 8.71
C ALA A 128 10.34 -12.70 7.85
N ASP A 129 9.56 -13.76 7.64
CA ASP A 129 9.97 -14.95 6.88
C ASP A 129 9.51 -14.95 5.41
N THR A 130 9.02 -13.82 4.89
CA THR A 130 8.56 -13.68 3.52
C THR A 130 9.43 -12.73 2.71
N PHE A 131 9.30 -12.79 1.39
CA PHE A 131 9.95 -11.84 0.47
C PHE A 131 9.43 -10.40 0.63
N LEU A 132 8.36 -10.19 1.40
CA LEU A 132 7.79 -8.89 1.73
C LEU A 132 8.25 -8.36 3.11
N SER A 133 9.18 -9.04 3.78
CA SER A 133 9.74 -8.58 5.06
C SER A 133 10.46 -7.25 4.89
N GLN A 134 10.42 -6.38 5.89
CA GLN A 134 11.20 -5.14 5.94
C GLN A 134 12.68 -5.37 5.70
N LYS A 135 13.22 -6.52 6.14
CA LYS A 135 14.60 -6.93 5.87
C LYS A 135 14.81 -7.14 4.37
N SER A 136 14.01 -8.00 3.75
CA SER A 136 14.05 -8.28 2.31
C SER A 136 13.84 -7.01 1.48
N LEU A 137 13.01 -6.08 1.97
CA LEU A 137 12.72 -4.80 1.32
C LEU A 137 13.82 -3.75 1.45
N LYS A 138 14.73 -3.87 2.43
CA LYS A 138 15.86 -2.94 2.64
C LYS A 138 16.99 -3.16 1.65
N ASP A 139 17.19 -4.42 1.27
CA ASP A 139 18.29 -4.82 0.38
C ASP A 139 17.95 -4.60 -1.10
N ILE A 140 16.77 -4.05 -1.40
CA ILE A 140 16.33 -3.74 -2.75
C ILE A 140 16.85 -2.37 -3.14
N GLU A 141 17.85 -2.36 -4.02
CA GLU A 141 18.31 -1.13 -4.66
C GLU A 141 17.17 -0.54 -5.50
N MET A 142 16.77 0.69 -5.17
CA MET A 142 15.81 1.42 -5.98
C MET A 142 16.52 1.93 -7.23
N THR A 143 15.97 1.61 -8.42
CA THR A 143 16.41 2.31 -9.63
C THR A 143 16.06 3.79 -9.55
N GLU A 144 16.92 4.63 -10.14
CA GLU A 144 16.64 6.05 -10.26
C GLU A 144 15.31 6.30 -10.98
N MET A 145 14.53 7.23 -10.43
CA MET A 145 13.23 7.60 -10.95
C MET A 145 13.40 8.49 -12.17
N THR A 146 13.06 7.98 -13.36
CA THR A 146 13.15 8.78 -14.58
C THR A 146 12.14 9.93 -14.56
N PRO A 147 12.39 11.05 -15.28
CA PRO A 147 11.46 12.17 -15.36
C PRO A 147 10.05 11.76 -15.83
N GLU A 148 9.96 10.84 -16.79
CA GLU A 148 8.69 10.34 -17.33
C GLU A 148 7.91 9.59 -16.26
N LEU A 149 8.61 8.77 -15.46
CA LEU A 149 8.00 8.00 -14.40
C LEU A 149 7.52 8.90 -13.26
N LYS A 150 8.29 9.94 -12.92
CA LYS A 150 7.91 10.95 -11.93
C LYS A 150 6.65 11.70 -12.37
N GLN A 151 6.57 12.07 -13.64
CA GLN A 151 5.39 12.71 -14.21
C GLN A 151 4.17 11.78 -14.19
N SER A 152 4.34 10.50 -14.53
CA SER A 152 3.26 9.51 -14.45
C SER A 152 2.80 9.33 -13.00
N LEU A 153 3.73 9.22 -12.03
CA LEU A 153 3.40 9.10 -10.61
C LEU A 153 2.61 10.30 -10.09
N GLN A 154 3.01 11.53 -10.45
CA GLN A 154 2.28 12.75 -10.10
C GLN A 154 0.85 12.74 -10.66
N LYS A 155 0.69 12.42 -11.94
CA LYS A 155 -0.63 12.31 -12.58
C LYS A 155 -1.51 11.27 -11.87
N TYR A 156 -0.96 10.12 -11.51
CA TYR A 156 -1.69 9.07 -10.81
C TYR A 156 -2.07 9.53 -9.40
N ALA A 157 -1.17 10.17 -8.68
CA ALA A 157 -1.42 10.71 -7.34
C ALA A 157 -2.57 11.74 -7.34
N GLU A 158 -2.56 12.66 -8.31
CA GLU A 158 -3.65 13.64 -8.50
C GLU A 158 -4.99 12.97 -8.78
N ILE A 159 -5.04 12.01 -9.71
CA ILE A 159 -6.30 11.34 -10.09
C ILE A 159 -6.84 10.46 -8.96
N LEU A 160 -5.94 9.84 -8.20
CA LEU A 160 -6.25 9.01 -7.05
C LEU A 160 -6.48 9.84 -5.78
N LEU A 161 -6.30 11.16 -5.82
CA LEU A 161 -6.44 12.05 -4.65
C LEU A 161 -5.61 11.58 -3.46
N ILE A 162 -4.40 11.12 -3.73
CA ILE A 162 -3.44 10.68 -2.72
C ILE A 162 -2.22 11.60 -2.76
N GLU A 163 -1.71 11.98 -1.59
CA GLU A 163 -0.46 12.72 -1.52
C GLU A 163 0.69 11.81 -1.98
N PRO A 164 1.48 12.21 -2.99
CA PRO A 164 2.64 11.45 -3.36
C PRO A 164 3.71 11.63 -2.27
N GLU A 165 3.98 10.56 -1.51
CA GLU A 165 5.16 10.49 -0.64
C GLU A 165 6.39 10.30 -1.52
N ILE A 166 6.78 11.29 -2.33
CA ILE A 166 7.97 11.20 -3.17
C ILE A 166 9.19 11.18 -2.25
N HIS A 167 9.63 9.99 -1.85
CA HIS A 167 10.88 9.81 -1.16
C HIS A 167 12.01 9.91 -2.19
N GLY A 168 12.42 11.14 -2.48
CA GLY A 168 13.68 11.41 -3.15
C GLY A 168 14.79 11.55 -2.13
N ILE A 169 15.95 10.95 -2.45
CA ILE A 169 17.19 11.73 -2.49
C ILE A 169 17.48 12.49 -1.19
N ASN A 170 18.09 11.77 -0.24
CA ASN A 170 19.43 12.08 0.25
C ASN A 170 20.16 10.76 0.49
#